data_AF-A0A127SJW3-F1
#
_entry.id   AF-A0A127SJW3-F1
#
_cell.length_a   1.000
_cell.length_b   1.000
_cell.length_c   1.000
_cell.angle_alpha   90.00
_cell.angle_beta   90.00
_cell.angle_gamma   90.00
#
_symmetry.space_group_name_H-M   'P 1'
#
loop_
_entity.id
_entity.type
_entity.pdbx_description
1 polymer ?
#
loop_
_entity_poly.entity_id
_entity_poly.type
_entity_poly.pdbx_seq_one_letter_code
_entity_poly.pdbx_strand_id
1 'polypeptide(L)'
;RPSYADAHGTTFFEAIEHMEQIEGMPTRTTKPLSAFRDMMHELAAFAKDHDTKPSEVVAEVLAKSGILEELQRSEDPQDASRVDNLSQLQSVAAEFEQNTPDATLAGFLETTALVADSDQ
;
A
#
# COMPACT_ATOMS: atom_id res chain seq x y z
N ARG A 1 13.23 20.89 -16.27
CA ARG A 1 12.28 20.23 -17.20
C ARG A 1 11.09 19.81 -16.35
N PRO A 2 9.83 20.17 -16.72
CA PRO A 2 8.66 19.64 -16.03
C PRO A 2 8.68 18.11 -16.06
N SER A 3 8.14 17.46 -15.02
CA SER A 3 8.03 16.00 -15.02
C SER A 3 7.08 15.54 -16.13
N TYR A 4 7.16 14.28 -16.54
CA TYR A 4 6.23 13.72 -17.55
C TYR A 4 4.76 13.86 -17.09
N ALA A 5 4.50 13.65 -15.79
CA ALA A 5 3.20 13.86 -15.18
C ALA A 5 2.69 15.30 -15.36
N ASP A 6 3.54 16.30 -15.11
CA ASP A 6 3.19 17.72 -15.30
C ASP A 6 2.94 18.07 -16.77
N ALA A 7 3.69 17.45 -17.70
CA ALA A 7 3.58 17.71 -19.12
C ALA A 7 2.32 17.10 -19.76
N HIS A 8 1.79 16.02 -19.18
CA HIS A 8 0.63 15.29 -19.68
C HIS A 8 -0.64 15.48 -18.84
N GLY A 9 -0.55 16.20 -17.71
CA GLY A 9 -1.68 16.40 -16.79
C GLY A 9 -2.15 15.09 -16.14
N THR A 10 -1.26 14.10 -16.04
CA THR A 10 -1.55 12.77 -15.49
C THR A 10 -1.04 12.67 -14.06
N THR A 11 -1.57 11.72 -13.31
CA THR A 11 -0.99 11.36 -12.01
C THR A 11 0.39 10.74 -12.18
N PHE A 12 1.18 10.72 -11.09
CA PHE A 12 2.48 10.06 -11.09
C PHE A 12 2.35 8.56 -11.40
N PHE A 13 1.29 7.90 -10.91
CA PHE A 13 1.05 6.49 -11.18
C PHE A 13 0.72 6.24 -12.66
N GLU A 14 -0.14 7.07 -13.27
CA GLU A 14 -0.41 7.02 -14.71
C GLU A 14 0.86 7.26 -15.56
N ALA A 15 1.79 8.11 -15.09
CA ALA A 15 3.08 8.27 -15.75
C ALA A 15 3.94 6.99 -15.67
N ILE A 16 3.87 6.23 -14.57
CA ILE A 16 4.55 4.93 -14.41
C ILE A 16 3.90 3.87 -15.32
N GLU A 17 2.57 3.86 -15.47
CA GLU A 17 1.86 2.94 -16.38
C GLU A 17 2.41 3.02 -17.82
N HIS A 18 2.76 4.24 -18.25
CA HIS A 18 3.24 4.51 -19.60
C HIS A 18 4.76 4.70 -19.69
N MET A 19 5.53 4.37 -18.65
CA MET A 19 6.95 4.71 -18.60
C MET A 19 7.81 4.08 -19.70
N GLU A 20 7.39 2.94 -20.26
CA GLU A 20 8.05 2.27 -21.39
C GLU A 20 7.94 3.07 -22.70
N GLN A 21 6.98 4.00 -22.76
CA GLN A 21 6.76 4.93 -23.86
C GLN A 21 7.54 6.24 -23.68
N ILE A 22 8.15 6.46 -22.51
CA ILE A 22 8.93 7.66 -22.20
C ILE A 22 10.33 7.51 -22.80
N GLU A 23 10.57 8.21 -23.90
CA GLU A 23 11.85 8.20 -24.59
C GLU A 23 13.00 8.72 -23.70
N GLY A 24 14.10 7.99 -23.65
CA GLY A 24 15.30 8.35 -22.88
C GLY A 24 15.29 7.96 -21.40
N MET A 25 14.32 7.16 -20.93
CA MET A 25 14.34 6.67 -19.55
C MET A 25 15.45 5.62 -19.34
N PRO A 26 16.35 5.80 -18.36
CA PRO A 26 17.39 4.81 -18.07
C PRO A 26 16.80 3.52 -17.49
N THR A 27 17.30 2.36 -17.93
CA THR A 27 16.89 1.03 -17.43
C THR A 27 17.08 0.85 -15.92
N ARG A 28 18.05 1.56 -15.33
CA ARG A 28 18.28 1.58 -13.87
C ARG A 28 17.10 2.20 -13.10
N THR A 29 16.35 3.08 -13.75
CA THR A 29 15.15 3.72 -13.20
C THR A 29 13.89 2.95 -13.58
N THR A 30 13.80 2.47 -14.83
CA THR A 30 12.61 1.72 -15.29
C THR A 30 12.39 0.43 -14.52
N LYS A 31 13.45 -0.34 -14.22
CA LYS A 31 13.31 -1.65 -13.56
C LYS A 31 12.63 -1.58 -12.18
N PRO A 32 13.09 -0.76 -11.22
CA PRO A 32 12.41 -0.62 -9.92
C PRO A 32 10.98 -0.09 -10.06
N LEU A 33 10.74 0.84 -10.98
CA LEU A 33 9.41 1.39 -11.22
C LEU A 33 8.47 0.34 -11.82
N SER A 34 8.95 -0.57 -12.67
CA SER A 34 8.16 -1.70 -13.19
C SER A 34 7.77 -2.63 -12.06
N ALA A 35 8.72 -3.02 -11.21
CA ALA A 35 8.44 -3.88 -10.07
C ALA A 35 7.40 -3.24 -9.12
N PHE A 36 7.51 -1.94 -8.86
CA PHE A 36 6.53 -1.21 -8.06
C PHE A 36 5.15 -1.16 -8.74
N ARG A 37 5.08 -0.84 -10.03
CA ARG A 37 3.82 -0.85 -10.82
C ARG A 37 3.14 -2.22 -10.74
N ASP A 38 3.90 -3.28 -11.01
CA ASP A 38 3.39 -4.64 -11.07
C ASP A 38 2.90 -5.09 -9.68
N MET A 39 3.64 -4.76 -8.61
CA MET A 39 3.20 -4.97 -7.23
C MET A 39 1.88 -4.26 -6.91
N MET A 40 1.73 -3.00 -7.32
CA MET A 40 0.49 -2.24 -7.09
C MET A 40 -0.70 -2.87 -7.83
N HIS A 41 -0.50 -3.37 -9.06
CA HIS A 41 -1.53 -4.11 -9.79
C HIS A 41 -1.93 -5.41 -9.09
N GLU A 42 -0.94 -6.19 -8.64
CA GLU A 42 -1.18 -7.42 -7.89
C GLU A 42 -1.98 -7.14 -6.61
N LEU A 43 -1.59 -6.12 -5.85
CA LEU A 43 -2.27 -5.72 -4.62
C LEU A 43 -3.68 -5.20 -4.87
N ALA A 44 -3.89 -4.41 -5.92
CA ALA A 44 -5.22 -3.91 -6.29
C ALA A 44 -6.15 -5.05 -6.72
N ALA A 45 -5.64 -6.02 -7.48
CA ALA A 45 -6.39 -7.21 -7.85
C ALA A 45 -6.74 -8.06 -6.62
N PHE A 46 -5.75 -8.31 -5.76
CA PHE A 46 -5.95 -9.06 -4.51
C PHE A 46 -6.99 -8.38 -3.61
N ALA A 47 -6.89 -7.07 -3.41
CA ALA A 47 -7.83 -6.29 -2.61
C ALA A 47 -9.26 -6.37 -3.14
N LYS A 48 -9.43 -6.38 -4.46
CA LYS A 48 -10.75 -6.53 -5.10
C LYS A 48 -11.33 -7.92 -4.86
N ASP A 49 -10.51 -8.97 -4.94
CA ASP A 49 -10.94 -10.35 -4.72
C ASP A 49 -11.21 -10.66 -3.24
N HIS A 50 -10.58 -9.90 -2.33
CA HIS A 50 -10.67 -10.04 -0.88
C HIS A 50 -11.31 -8.81 -0.21
N ASP A 51 -12.24 -8.14 -0.90
CA ASP A 51 -12.85 -6.90 -0.39
C ASP A 51 -13.51 -7.08 0.98
N THR A 52 -14.05 -8.27 1.26
CA THR A 52 -14.66 -8.61 2.57
C THR A 52 -13.68 -9.09 3.63
N LYS A 53 -12.37 -9.07 3.33
CA LYS A 53 -11.26 -9.48 4.20
C LYS A 53 -10.16 -8.42 4.33
N PRO A 54 -10.45 -7.23 4.87
CA PRO A 54 -9.47 -6.17 5.11
C PRO A 54 -8.16 -6.64 5.78
N SER A 55 -8.22 -7.57 6.75
CA SER A 55 -7.06 -8.10 7.45
C SER A 55 -6.13 -8.91 6.54
N GLU A 56 -6.69 -9.67 5.59
CA GLU A 56 -5.92 -10.39 4.57
C GLU A 56 -5.27 -9.40 3.59
N VAL A 57 -5.99 -8.35 3.20
CA VAL A 57 -5.44 -7.29 2.34
C VAL A 57 -4.28 -6.56 3.02
N VAL A 58 -4.42 -6.20 4.30
CA VAL A 58 -3.34 -5.59 5.09
C VAL A 58 -2.14 -6.52 5.16
N ALA A 59 -2.35 -7.81 5.43
CA ALA A 59 -1.28 -8.80 5.50
C ALA A 59 -0.52 -8.90 4.16
N GLU A 60 -1.25 -8.97 3.05
CA GLU A 60 -0.67 -9.08 1.71
C GLU A 60 0.15 -7.84 1.34
N VAL A 61 -0.34 -6.63 1.67
CA VAL A 61 0.40 -5.37 1.47
C VAL A 61 1.71 -5.39 2.26
N LEU A 62 1.67 -5.77 3.54
CA LEU A 62 2.85 -5.81 4.40
C LEU A 62 3.89 -6.84 3.92
N ALA A 63 3.44 -7.98 3.39
CA ALA A 63 4.30 -9.01 2.84
C ALA A 63 4.92 -8.58 1.51
N LYS A 64 4.10 -8.16 0.53
CA LYS A 64 4.55 -7.81 -0.82
C LYS A 64 5.46 -6.59 -0.86
N SER A 65 5.19 -5.60 0.00
CA SER A 65 6.03 -4.39 0.10
C SER A 65 7.40 -4.64 0.73
N GLY A 66 7.55 -5.72 1.50
CA GLY A 66 8.77 -6.01 2.25
C GLY A 66 8.97 -5.16 3.51
N ILE A 67 7.99 -4.34 3.89
CA ILE A 67 8.10 -3.41 5.03
C ILE A 67 8.42 -4.15 6.33
N LEU A 68 7.72 -5.27 6.59
CA LEU A 68 7.97 -6.05 7.81
C LEU A 68 9.39 -6.61 7.85
N GLU A 69 9.87 -7.11 6.72
CA GLU A 69 11.21 -7.69 6.61
C GLU A 69 12.30 -6.62 6.77
N GLU A 70 12.06 -5.42 6.24
CA GLU A 70 12.95 -4.26 6.41
C GLU A 70 13.03 -3.83 7.87
N LEU A 71 11.88 -3.66 8.54
CA LEU A 71 11.82 -3.26 9.94
C LEU A 71 12.44 -4.31 10.87
N GLN A 72 12.23 -5.60 10.59
CA GLN A 72 12.80 -6.69 11.40
C GLN A 72 14.32 -6.80 11.27
N ARG A 73 14.90 -6.34 10.16
CA ARG A 73 16.36 -6.32 9.94
C ARG A 73 17.03 -5.04 10.45
N SER A 74 16.25 -4.05 10.87
CA SER A 74 16.77 -2.79 11.37
C SER A 74 17.39 -2.93 12.75
N GLU A 75 18.46 -2.17 13.00
CA GLU A 75 19.07 -2.04 14.33
C GLU A 75 18.48 -0.85 15.13
N ASP A 76 17.56 -0.08 14.53
CA ASP A 76 16.89 1.03 15.23
C ASP A 76 15.93 0.47 16.30
N PRO A 77 16.12 0.81 17.59
CA PRO A 77 15.21 0.39 18.66
C PRO A 77 13.76 0.84 18.45
N GLN A 78 13.52 1.89 17.65
CA GLN A 78 12.18 2.37 17.34
C GLN A 78 11.43 1.43 16.38
N ASP A 79 12.13 0.66 15.57
CA ASP A 79 11.51 -0.19 14.55
C ASP A 79 10.80 -1.40 15.15
N ALA A 80 11.23 -1.86 16.33
CA ALA A 80 10.46 -2.85 17.11
C ALA A 80 9.04 -2.35 17.41
N SER A 81 8.91 -1.10 17.87
CA SER A 81 7.59 -0.50 18.10
C SER A 81 6.80 -0.32 16.80
N ARG A 82 7.46 -0.09 15.66
CA ARG A 82 6.77 -0.01 14.36
C ARG A 82 6.19 -1.36 13.95
N VAL A 83 6.92 -2.45 14.15
CA VAL A 83 6.42 -3.82 13.88
C VAL A 83 5.20 -4.13 14.73
N ASP A 84 5.23 -3.75 16.01
CA ASP A 84 4.09 -3.92 16.91
C ASP A 84 2.87 -3.14 16.42
N ASN A 85 3.05 -1.88 16.01
CA ASN A 85 1.97 -1.04 15.47
C ASN A 85 1.35 -1.65 14.19
N LEU A 86 2.17 -2.21 13.29
CA LEU A 86 1.68 -2.87 12.07
C LEU A 86 0.91 -4.16 12.39
N SER A 87 1.34 -4.91 13.39
CA SER A 87 0.64 -6.10 13.88
C SER A 87 -0.70 -5.74 14.53
N GLN A 88 -0.74 -4.62 15.25
CA GLN A 88 -1.97 -4.06 15.79
C GLN A 88 -2.93 -3.63 14.68
N LEU A 89 -2.46 -2.95 13.64
CA LEU A 89 -3.29 -2.57 12.49
C LEU A 89 -3.99 -3.77 11.86
N GLN A 90 -3.26 -4.88 11.64
CA GLN A 90 -3.84 -6.12 11.13
C GLN A 90 -4.88 -6.71 12.10
N SER A 91 -4.62 -6.66 13.40
CA SER A 91 -5.54 -7.17 14.43
C SER A 91 -6.84 -6.35 14.47
N VAL A 92 -6.75 -5.02 14.37
CA VAL A 92 -7.91 -4.12 14.31
C VAL A 92 -8.73 -4.38 13.04
N ALA A 93 -8.08 -4.63 11.90
CA ALA A 93 -8.79 -5.03 10.67
C ALA A 93 -9.55 -6.37 10.86
N ALA A 94 -8.95 -7.36 11.53
CA ALA A 94 -9.59 -8.64 11.80
C ALA A 94 -10.76 -8.52 12.80
N GLU A 95 -10.65 -7.60 13.76
CA GLU A 95 -11.74 -7.26 14.68
C GLU A 95 -12.89 -6.55 13.95
N PHE A 96 -12.58 -5.60 13.06
CA PHE A 96 -13.56 -4.93 12.22
C PHE A 96 -14.38 -5.92 11.38
N GLU A 97 -13.73 -6.92 10.79
CA GLU A 97 -14.39 -8.01 10.05
C GLU A 97 -15.39 -8.80 10.90
N GLN A 98 -15.07 -9.05 12.16
CA GLN A 98 -15.91 -9.85 13.06
C GLN A 98 -17.11 -9.05 13.57
N ASN A 99 -16.91 -7.74 13.78
CA ASN A 99 -17.90 -6.87 14.41
C ASN A 99 -18.80 -6.14 13.41
N THR A 100 -18.45 -6.15 12.12
CA THR A 100 -19.17 -5.40 11.07
C THR A 100 -19.85 -6.35 10.10
N PRO A 101 -21.19 -6.42 10.11
CA PRO A 101 -21.94 -7.08 9.04
C PRO A 101 -21.61 -6.43 7.69
N ASP A 102 -21.39 -7.24 6.67
CA ASP A 102 -20.99 -6.78 5.33
C ASP A 102 -19.71 -5.92 5.33
N ALA A 103 -18.73 -6.27 6.18
CA ALA A 103 -17.43 -5.64 6.21
C ALA A 103 -16.80 -5.55 4.81
N THR A 104 -16.25 -4.39 4.47
CA THR A 104 -15.50 -4.15 3.23
C THR A 104 -14.20 -3.42 3.54
N LEU A 105 -13.22 -3.51 2.63
CA LEU A 105 -11.96 -2.78 2.73
C LEU A 105 -12.22 -1.26 2.77
N ALA A 106 -13.13 -0.78 1.93
CA ALA A 106 -13.51 0.63 1.92
C ALA A 106 -14.10 1.07 3.28
N GLY A 107 -14.99 0.27 3.88
CA GLY A 107 -15.57 0.58 5.19
C GLY A 107 -14.55 0.56 6.33
N PHE A 108 -13.57 -0.36 6.27
CA PHE A 108 -12.47 -0.39 7.22
C PHE A 108 -11.61 0.90 7.13
N LEU A 109 -11.27 1.32 5.91
CA LEU A 109 -10.47 2.52 5.68
C LEU A 109 -11.21 3.79 6.11
N GLU A 110 -12.53 3.87 5.87
CA GLU A 110 -13.37 4.98 6.32
C GLU A 110 -13.39 5.08 7.86
N THR A 111 -13.63 3.96 8.55
CA THR A 111 -13.65 3.91 10.01
C THR A 111 -12.28 4.29 10.59
N THR A 112 -11.20 3.78 10.00
CA THR A 112 -9.83 4.11 10.42
C THR A 112 -9.53 5.60 10.25
N ALA A 113 -9.95 6.21 9.14
CA ALA A 113 -9.76 7.64 8.89
C ALA A 113 -10.51 8.51 9.91
N LEU A 114 -11.74 8.14 10.26
CA LEU A 114 -12.55 8.87 11.25
C LEU A 114 -11.94 8.84 12.66
N VAL A 115 -11.36 7.70 13.06
CA VAL A 115 -10.66 7.58 14.34
C VAL A 115 -9.39 8.43 14.34
N ALA A 116 -8.61 8.40 13.26
CA ALA A 116 -7.38 9.18 13.14
C ALA A 116 -7.61 10.71 13.18
N ASP A 117 -8.72 11.19 12.61
CA ASP A 117 -9.11 12.61 12.70
C ASP A 117 -9.61 13.02 14.10
N SER A 118 -10.10 12.06 14.90
CA SER A 118 -10.64 12.31 16.25
C SER A 118 -9.57 12.34 17.35
N ASP A 119 -8.38 11.78 17.09
CA ASP A 119 -7.23 11.75 18.01
C ASP A 119 -6.36 13.03 17.93
N GLN A 120 -6.82 14.10 17.27
CA GLN A 120 -6.15 15.42 17.19
C GLN A 120 -6.68 16.47 18.17
#